data_AF-A0A7S3SF18-F1
#
_entry.id   AF-A0A7S3SF18-F1
#
_cell.length_a   1.000
_cell.length_b   1.000
_cell.length_c   1.000
_cell.angle_alpha   90.00
_cell.angle_beta   90.00
_cell.angle_gamma   90.00
#
_symmetry.space_group_name_H-M   'P 1'
#
loop_
_entity.id
_entity.type
_entity.pdbx_description
1 polymer ?
#
loop_
_entity_poly.entity_id
_entity_poly.type
_entity_poly.pdbx_seq_one_letter_code
_entity_poly.pdbx_strand_id
1 'polypeptide(L)'
;IGAGPNSIDTQKAVWNAARQIRADQPQVSITCIDLPINCSSDVVQAVLEPPLNEYRELMYADGTWYAPSVTDNKPVTKFLREHRDERSRRKAEGGVNFQRKKFSWMNTSHLEPASWAIGWTKVLEVKTALAAPKRTDLKFVDSVKPTAKSINWSGPSAAEATFLKALAKGKEAGPKETTAAVSAYLP
;
A
#
# COMPACT_ATOMS: atom_id res chain seq x y z
N ILE A 1 3.84 7.45 -1.51
CA ILE A 1 2.96 8.43 -2.18
C ILE A 1 2.01 8.95 -1.11
N GLY A 2 2.33 10.09 -0.49
CA GLY A 2 1.48 10.67 0.56
C GLY A 2 0.30 11.40 -0.07
N ALA A 3 -0.88 11.27 0.52
CA ALA A 3 -1.99 12.15 0.17
C ALA A 3 -1.63 13.56 0.68
N GLY A 4 -1.52 14.53 -0.23
CA GLY A 4 -1.29 15.92 0.13
C GLY A 4 -2.42 16.46 1.02
N PRO A 5 -2.18 17.56 1.75
CA PRO A 5 -3.17 18.15 2.65
C PRO A 5 -4.45 18.58 1.90
N ASN A 6 -5.55 18.62 2.65
CA ASN A 6 -6.93 18.71 2.18
C ASN A 6 -7.15 19.71 1.03
N SER A 7 -7.54 19.15 -0.12
CA SER A 7 -7.88 19.83 -1.35
C SER A 7 -9.07 20.79 -1.15
N ILE A 8 -8.81 22.09 -1.12
CA ILE A 8 -9.86 23.09 -1.31
C ILE A 8 -10.16 23.12 -2.82
N ASP A 9 -11.40 22.79 -3.22
CA ASP A 9 -11.74 22.64 -4.65
C ASP A 9 -11.50 23.90 -5.50
N THR A 10 -11.52 25.10 -4.89
CA THR A 10 -11.18 26.35 -5.58
C THR A 10 -9.72 26.41 -6.04
N GLN A 11 -8.78 25.79 -5.31
CA GLN A 11 -7.37 25.75 -5.71
C GLN A 11 -7.18 24.98 -7.03
N LYS A 12 -7.96 23.91 -7.25
CA LYS A 12 -7.93 23.14 -8.50
C LYS A 12 -8.34 23.98 -9.71
N ALA A 13 -9.35 24.83 -9.55
CA ALA A 13 -9.83 25.70 -10.62
C ALA A 13 -8.74 26.68 -11.08
N VAL A 14 -8.01 27.29 -10.13
CA VAL A 14 -6.90 28.20 -10.42
C VAL A 14 -5.78 27.51 -11.21
N TRP A 15 -5.40 26.30 -10.79
CA TRP A 15 -4.34 25.54 -11.46
C TRP A 15 -4.72 25.16 -12.88
N ASN A 16 -5.96 24.71 -13.08
CA ASN A 16 -6.47 24.36 -14.41
C ASN A 16 -6.56 25.59 -15.32
N ALA A 17 -7.01 26.73 -14.80
CA ALA A 17 -7.03 27.98 -15.56
C ALA A 17 -5.61 28.41 -15.98
N ALA A 18 -4.64 28.35 -15.07
CA ALA A 18 -3.24 28.67 -15.40
C ALA A 18 -2.64 27.71 -16.43
N ARG A 19 -2.96 26.40 -16.35
CA ARG A 19 -2.57 25.41 -17.37
C ARG A 19 -3.17 25.75 -18.73
N GLN A 20 -4.45 26.12 -18.77
CA GLN A 20 -5.12 26.50 -20.01
C GLN A 20 -4.47 27.74 -20.65
N ILE A 21 -4.24 28.79 -19.86
CA ILE A 21 -3.58 30.01 -20.35
C ILE A 21 -2.18 29.70 -20.90
N ARG A 22 -1.41 28.82 -20.23
CA ARG A 22 -0.09 28.40 -20.74
C ARG A 22 -0.16 27.58 -22.03
N ALA A 23 -1.25 26.83 -22.23
CA ALA A 23 -1.48 26.11 -23.47
C ALA A 23 -1.86 27.07 -24.61
N ASP A 24 -2.69 28.08 -24.31
CA ASP A 24 -3.17 29.06 -25.27
C ASP A 24 -2.10 30.12 -25.62
N GLN A 25 -1.24 30.48 -24.66
CA GLN A 25 -0.20 31.51 -24.77
C GLN A 25 1.14 31.02 -24.18
N PRO A 26 1.90 30.18 -24.90
CA PRO A 26 3.15 29.59 -24.39
C PRO A 26 4.25 30.60 -24.05
N GLN A 27 4.19 31.81 -24.61
CA GLN A 27 5.12 32.90 -24.33
C GLN A 27 4.93 33.53 -22.94
N VAL A 28 3.77 33.33 -22.32
CA VAL A 28 3.49 33.84 -20.96
C VAL A 28 3.98 32.83 -19.94
N SER A 29 4.99 33.20 -19.17
CA SER A 29 5.46 32.38 -18.05
C SER A 29 4.57 32.62 -16.84
N ILE A 30 3.82 31.60 -16.44
CA ILE A 30 2.97 31.60 -15.25
C ILE A 30 3.46 30.50 -14.33
N THR A 31 3.84 30.86 -13.12
CA THR A 31 4.17 29.91 -12.05
C THR A 31 3.04 29.93 -11.00
N CYS A 32 2.48 28.77 -10.73
CA CYS A 32 1.49 28.59 -9.65
C CYS A 32 2.20 28.03 -8.43
N ILE A 33 2.02 28.70 -7.29
CA ILE A 33 2.56 28.25 -6.01
C ILE A 33 1.43 27.99 -5.02
N ASP A 34 1.50 26.86 -4.33
CA ASP A 34 0.64 26.54 -3.20
C ASP A 34 1.41 26.68 -1.90
N LEU A 35 0.84 27.44 -0.96
CA LEU A 35 1.49 27.91 0.25
C LEU A 35 0.55 27.78 1.45
N PRO A 36 1.07 27.43 2.64
CA PRO A 36 0.29 27.51 3.87
C PRO A 36 -0.05 28.97 4.19
N ILE A 37 -1.19 29.18 4.87
CA ILE A 37 -1.68 30.53 5.23
C ILE A 37 -0.64 31.34 6.02
N ASN A 38 0.17 30.68 6.83
CA ASN A 38 1.17 31.31 7.71
C ASN A 38 2.57 31.40 7.07
N CYS A 39 2.64 31.46 5.75
CA CYS A 39 3.89 31.58 5.00
C CYS A 39 4.52 32.98 5.15
N SER A 40 5.85 33.07 5.32
CA SER A 40 6.56 34.35 5.34
C SER A 40 6.81 34.90 3.93
N SER A 41 6.92 36.23 3.80
CA SER A 41 7.22 36.88 2.53
C SER A 41 8.49 36.35 1.86
N ASP A 42 9.52 36.02 2.65
CA ASP A 42 10.79 35.49 2.15
C ASP A 42 10.61 34.18 1.37
N VAL A 43 9.66 33.34 1.79
CA VAL A 43 9.36 32.08 1.10
C VAL A 43 8.70 32.37 -0.24
N VAL A 44 7.79 33.33 -0.32
CA VAL A 44 7.19 33.76 -1.60
C VAL A 44 8.26 34.27 -2.56
N GLN A 45 9.19 35.10 -2.06
CA GLN A 45 10.25 35.67 -2.87
C GLN A 45 11.25 34.62 -3.39
N ALA A 46 11.50 33.55 -2.61
CA ALA A 46 12.41 32.48 -2.99
C ALA A 46 12.05 31.81 -4.33
N VAL A 47 10.77 31.85 -4.74
CA VAL A 47 10.29 31.28 -6.01
C VAL A 47 10.92 31.94 -7.23
N LEU A 48 11.36 33.20 -7.10
CA LEU A 48 11.99 33.95 -8.18
C LEU A 48 13.46 33.55 -8.40
N GLU A 49 14.04 32.83 -7.44
CA GLU A 49 15.45 32.42 -7.45
C GLU A 49 15.62 30.98 -7.94
N PRO A 50 16.76 30.63 -8.58
CA PRO A 50 17.09 29.25 -8.89
C PRO A 50 17.21 28.36 -7.64
N PRO A 51 16.75 27.09 -7.68
CA PRO A 51 16.20 26.37 -8.83
C PRO A 51 14.68 26.53 -9.01
N LEU A 52 13.99 27.29 -8.16
CA LEU A 52 12.53 27.31 -8.11
C LEU A 52 11.90 28.02 -9.32
N ASN A 53 12.59 29.02 -9.85
CA ASN A 53 12.16 29.79 -11.02
C ASN A 53 11.99 28.95 -12.32
N GLU A 54 12.57 27.75 -12.38
CA GLU A 54 12.44 26.84 -13.53
C GLU A 54 11.10 26.08 -13.53
N TYR A 55 10.41 26.04 -12.40
CA TYR A 55 9.20 25.26 -12.23
C TYR A 55 7.94 26.10 -12.47
N ARG A 56 6.97 25.50 -13.14
CA ARG A 56 5.65 26.11 -13.44
C ARG A 56 4.61 25.88 -12.34
N GLU A 57 4.85 24.87 -11.51
CA GLU A 57 3.95 24.43 -10.44
C GLU A 57 4.81 24.03 -9.25
N LEU A 58 4.55 24.65 -8.11
CA LEU A 58 5.28 24.43 -6.87
C LEU A 58 4.31 24.33 -5.69
N MET A 59 4.70 23.53 -4.69
CA MET A 59 4.01 23.41 -3.42
C MET A 59 5.04 23.55 -2.30
N TYR A 60 4.76 24.38 -1.31
CA TYR A 60 5.58 24.49 -0.09
C TYR A 60 4.90 23.76 1.06
N ALA A 61 5.58 22.77 1.61
CA ALA A 61 5.10 22.02 2.77
C ALA A 61 6.28 21.68 3.70
N ASP A 62 6.08 21.84 5.00
CA ASP A 62 7.05 21.43 6.04
C ASP A 62 8.49 21.92 5.80
N GLY A 63 8.66 23.16 5.36
CA GLY A 63 9.99 23.74 5.12
C GLY A 63 10.60 23.38 3.76
N THR A 64 9.89 22.62 2.93
CA THR A 64 10.40 22.04 1.69
C THR A 64 9.52 22.42 0.50
N TRP A 65 10.16 22.71 -0.63
CA TRP A 65 9.54 22.91 -1.92
C TRP A 65 9.42 21.61 -2.68
N TYR A 66 8.26 21.41 -3.32
CA TYR A 66 7.95 20.27 -4.14
C TYR A 66 7.43 20.73 -5.51
N ALA A 67 7.76 19.97 -6.55
CA ALA A 67 7.21 20.12 -7.89
C ALA A 67 6.43 18.86 -8.28
N PRO A 68 5.38 18.97 -9.10
CA PRO A 68 4.67 17.80 -9.57
C PRO A 68 5.58 17.00 -10.51
N SER A 69 5.61 15.69 -10.32
CA SER A 69 6.34 14.76 -11.18
C SER A 69 5.45 13.61 -11.57
N VAL A 70 5.60 13.16 -12.82
CA VAL A 70 4.94 11.97 -13.32
C VAL A 70 5.92 10.82 -13.21
N THR A 71 5.61 9.85 -12.37
CA THR A 71 6.43 8.66 -12.16
C THR A 71 5.71 7.41 -12.66
N ASP A 72 6.46 6.48 -13.25
CA ASP A 72 5.94 5.16 -13.59
C ASP A 72 5.55 4.43 -12.29
N ASN A 73 4.27 4.07 -12.19
CA ASN A 73 3.67 3.48 -11.01
C ASN A 73 3.58 1.94 -11.11
N LYS A 74 4.18 1.31 -12.13
CA LYS A 74 4.21 -0.16 -12.29
C LYS A 74 4.63 -0.92 -11.02
N PRO A 75 5.66 -0.50 -10.25
CA PRO A 75 6.05 -1.23 -9.05
C PRO A 75 4.95 -1.25 -7.98
N VAL A 76 4.21 -0.14 -7.84
CA VAL A 76 3.13 -0.02 -6.85
C VAL A 76 1.90 -0.78 -7.31
N THR A 77 1.53 -0.71 -8.59
CA THR A 77 0.40 -1.48 -9.12
C THR A 77 0.67 -2.98 -9.05
N LYS A 78 1.91 -3.40 -9.33
CA LYS A 78 2.39 -4.76 -9.10
C LYS A 78 2.26 -5.17 -7.63
N PHE A 79 2.77 -4.34 -6.71
CA PHE A 79 2.68 -4.60 -5.27
C PHE A 79 1.24 -4.75 -4.79
N LEU A 80 0.35 -3.83 -5.16
CA LEU A 80 -1.07 -3.85 -4.80
C LEU A 80 -1.78 -5.08 -5.34
N ARG A 81 -1.42 -5.55 -6.54
CA ARG A 81 -1.96 -6.78 -7.13
C ARG A 81 -1.49 -8.02 -6.37
N GLU A 82 -0.21 -8.08 -6.04
CA GLU A 82 0.40 -9.20 -5.30
C GLU A 82 -0.12 -9.31 -3.87
N HIS A 83 -0.41 -8.16 -3.23
CA HIS A 83 -0.87 -8.05 -1.84
C HIS A 83 -2.36 -7.72 -1.72
N ARG A 84 -3.14 -7.94 -2.80
CA ARG A 84 -4.59 -7.76 -2.75
C ARG A 84 -5.16 -8.79 -1.77
N ASP A 85 -5.73 -8.30 -0.67
CA ASP A 85 -6.25 -9.08 0.45
C ASP A 85 -6.88 -10.41 0.02
N GLU A 86 -6.38 -11.51 0.58
CA GLU A 86 -6.92 -12.87 0.40
C GLU A 86 -8.42 -12.97 0.73
N ARG A 87 -8.97 -12.01 1.50
CA ARG A 87 -10.41 -11.89 1.77
C ARG A 87 -11.23 -11.65 0.49
N SER A 88 -10.66 -10.97 -0.51
CA SER A 88 -11.30 -10.77 -1.81
C SER A 88 -11.28 -12.02 -2.69
N ARG A 89 -10.34 -12.95 -2.45
CA ARG A 89 -10.25 -14.24 -3.16
C ARG A 89 -11.25 -15.28 -2.67
N ARG A 90 -11.81 -15.10 -1.46
CA ARG A 90 -12.79 -16.04 -0.87
C ARG A 90 -14.22 -15.88 -1.41
N LYS A 91 -14.48 -14.95 -2.34
CA LYS A 91 -15.76 -14.77 -3.04
C LYS A 91 -15.76 -15.31 -4.48
N ALA A 92 -14.83 -16.20 -4.83
CA ALA A 92 -14.96 -17.03 -6.03
C ALA A 92 -15.65 -18.34 -5.62
N GLU A 93 -16.98 -18.32 -5.51
CA GLU A 93 -17.78 -19.55 -5.50
C GLU A 93 -17.65 -20.22 -6.87
N GLY A 94 -17.02 -21.39 -6.92
CA GLY A 94 -16.99 -22.24 -8.11
C GLY A 94 -15.64 -22.91 -8.36
N GLY A 95 -15.47 -24.12 -7.82
CA GLY A 95 -14.53 -25.12 -8.30
C GLY A 95 -13.03 -24.79 -8.15
N VAL A 96 -12.40 -25.31 -7.09
CA VAL A 96 -10.94 -25.35 -6.98
C VAL A 96 -10.40 -26.31 -8.04
N ASN A 97 -10.03 -25.79 -9.20
CA ASN A 97 -9.31 -26.56 -10.21
C ASN A 97 -7.83 -26.57 -9.84
N PHE A 98 -7.42 -27.58 -9.06
CA PHE A 98 -6.04 -27.77 -8.62
C PHE A 98 -5.17 -28.17 -9.81
N GLN A 99 -4.60 -27.18 -10.51
CA GLN A 99 -3.58 -27.45 -11.53
C GLN A 99 -2.23 -27.64 -10.85
N ARG A 100 -1.74 -28.89 -10.86
CA ARG A 100 -0.34 -29.25 -10.56
C ARG A 100 0.60 -28.28 -11.28
N LYS A 101 1.34 -27.49 -10.51
CA LYS A 101 2.55 -26.71 -10.86
C LYS A 101 2.84 -26.64 -12.38
N LYS A 102 2.21 -25.71 -13.09
CA LYS A 102 2.78 -25.21 -14.35
C LYS A 102 3.62 -24.00 -14.03
N PHE A 103 4.94 -24.20 -14.07
CA PHE A 103 5.89 -23.13 -14.23
C PHE A 103 5.57 -22.44 -15.56
N SER A 104 5.02 -21.24 -15.49
CA SER A 104 4.58 -20.48 -16.65
C SER A 104 5.48 -19.26 -16.79
N TRP A 105 6.23 -19.19 -17.90
CA TRP A 105 6.84 -17.96 -18.38
C TRP A 105 5.76 -17.08 -19.03
N MET A 106 4.68 -16.77 -18.32
CA MET A 106 3.75 -15.75 -18.80
C MET A 106 4.43 -14.40 -18.60
N ASN A 107 4.79 -13.76 -19.72
CA ASN A 107 5.26 -12.39 -19.73
C ASN A 107 4.14 -11.49 -19.18
N THR A 108 4.18 -11.19 -17.88
CA THR A 108 3.19 -10.37 -17.19
C THR A 108 3.28 -8.89 -17.60
N SER A 109 4.21 -8.51 -18.46
CA SER A 109 4.33 -7.14 -18.99
C SER A 109 3.04 -6.66 -19.66
N HIS A 110 2.30 -7.55 -20.35
CA HIS A 110 1.02 -7.20 -20.96
C HIS A 110 -0.14 -7.00 -19.96
N LEU A 111 0.04 -7.47 -18.71
CA LEU A 111 -0.93 -7.34 -17.63
C LEU A 111 -0.72 -6.06 -16.80
N GLU A 112 0.38 -5.33 -17.06
CA GLU A 112 0.68 -4.05 -16.43
C GLU A 112 0.48 -2.95 -17.48
N PRO A 113 -0.77 -2.46 -17.68
CA PRO A 113 -0.98 -1.27 -18.50
C PRO A 113 -0.08 -0.16 -17.96
N ALA A 114 0.43 0.70 -18.85
CA ALA A 114 1.27 1.82 -18.44
C ALA A 114 0.52 2.68 -17.41
N SER A 115 0.85 2.46 -16.13
CA SER A 115 0.22 3.13 -15.01
C SER A 115 1.11 4.27 -14.58
N TRP A 116 0.63 5.49 -14.71
CA TRP A 116 1.34 6.68 -14.30
C TRP A 116 0.74 7.21 -13.00
N ALA A 117 1.59 7.60 -12.07
CA ALA A 117 1.18 8.34 -10.88
C ALA A 117 1.73 9.75 -10.97
N ILE A 118 0.86 10.73 -10.72
CA ILE A 118 1.26 12.10 -10.47
C ILE A 118 1.56 12.20 -8.98
N GLY A 119 2.81 12.56 -8.67
CA GLY A 119 3.29 12.74 -7.31
C GLY A 119 4.00 14.07 -7.13
N TRP A 120 4.56 14.27 -5.95
CA TRP A 120 5.32 15.45 -5.57
C TRP A 120 6.78 15.05 -5.35
N THR A 121 7.70 15.65 -6.10
CA THR A 121 9.14 15.45 -5.94
C THR A 121 9.74 16.67 -5.25
N LYS A 122 10.64 16.42 -4.30
CA LYS A 122 11.35 17.46 -3.57
C LYS A 122 12.31 18.22 -4.48
N VAL A 123 12.28 19.55 -4.41
CA VAL A 123 13.12 20.47 -5.20
C VAL A 123 14.16 21.15 -4.32
N LEU A 124 13.71 21.81 -3.25
CA LEU A 124 14.58 22.59 -2.36
C LEU A 124 14.13 22.45 -0.90
N GLU A 125 15.08 22.22 0.00
CA GLU A 125 14.83 22.25 1.44
C GLU A 125 15.30 23.60 2.01
N VAL A 126 14.37 24.38 2.55
CA VAL A 126 14.65 25.73 3.09
C VAL A 126 14.77 25.70 4.60
N LYS A 127 13.95 24.86 5.26
CA LYS A 127 14.02 24.60 6.70
C LYS A 127 14.03 23.10 6.88
N THR A 128 14.91 22.60 7.75
CA THR A 128 14.87 21.20 8.17
C THR A 128 13.48 20.92 8.68
N ALA A 129 12.77 19.97 8.05
CA ALA A 129 11.43 19.62 8.46
C ALA A 129 11.42 19.40 9.98
N LEU A 130 10.52 20.10 10.69
CA LEU A 130 10.31 19.87 12.11
C LEU A 130 9.93 18.40 12.22
N ALA A 131 10.88 17.56 12.64
CA ALA A 131 10.64 16.14 12.81
C ALA A 131 9.45 16.05 13.77
N ALA A 132 8.29 15.61 13.25
CA ALA A 132 7.15 15.34 14.09
C ALA A 132 7.68 14.48 15.24
N PRO A 133 7.52 14.89 16.51
CA PRO A 133 8.10 14.17 17.62
C PRO A 133 7.59 12.74 17.51
N LYS A 134 8.50 11.81 17.16
CA LYS A 134 8.17 10.39 17.16
C LYS A 134 7.68 10.13 18.57
N ARG A 135 6.41 9.72 18.68
CA ARG A 135 5.79 9.32 19.94
C ARG A 135 6.71 8.34 20.66
N THR A 136 7.45 8.81 21.65
CA THR A 136 8.42 8.02 22.43
C THR A 136 7.72 7.12 23.44
N ASP A 137 6.41 7.32 23.64
CA ASP A 137 5.52 6.48 24.43
C ASP A 137 5.21 5.15 23.73
N LEU A 138 5.28 5.10 22.39
CA LEU A 138 5.21 3.85 21.64
C LEU A 138 6.61 3.27 21.50
N LYS A 139 7.05 2.54 22.53
CA LYS A 139 8.22 1.67 22.44
C LYS A 139 7.91 0.50 21.49
N PHE A 140 8.02 0.74 20.18
CA PHE A 140 8.22 -0.35 19.24
C PHE A 140 9.60 -0.92 19.52
N VAL A 141 9.64 -1.96 20.34
CA VAL A 141 10.85 -2.69 20.65
C VAL A 141 11.26 -3.42 19.38
N ASP A 142 12.24 -2.89 18.65
CA ASP A 142 12.85 -3.55 17.49
C ASP A 142 13.60 -4.85 17.86
N SER A 143 13.63 -5.22 19.14
CA SER A 143 14.27 -6.42 19.65
C SER A 143 13.26 -7.38 20.26
N VAL A 144 12.83 -8.32 19.43
CA VAL A 144 12.90 -9.78 19.64
C VAL A 144 11.90 -10.36 18.64
N LYS A 145 12.39 -10.94 17.54
CA LYS A 145 11.57 -11.89 16.77
C LYS A 145 11.01 -12.88 17.79
N PRO A 146 9.69 -13.03 17.95
CA PRO A 146 9.15 -13.97 18.91
C PRO A 146 9.71 -15.35 18.57
N THR A 147 10.63 -15.85 19.40
CA THR A 147 11.07 -17.24 19.33
C THR A 147 9.87 -18.06 19.70
N ALA A 148 9.28 -18.74 18.71
CA ALA A 148 8.17 -19.65 18.94
C ALA A 148 8.61 -20.66 20.01
N LYS A 149 8.04 -20.56 21.21
CA LYS A 149 8.23 -21.60 22.22
C LYS A 149 7.63 -22.87 21.64
N SER A 150 8.44 -23.92 21.55
CA SER A 150 7.94 -25.26 21.20
C SER A 150 6.79 -25.59 22.15
N ILE A 151 5.62 -25.90 21.59
CA ILE A 151 4.51 -26.41 22.38
C ILE A 151 5.00 -27.73 22.98
N ASN A 152 5.14 -27.79 24.30
CA ASN A 152 5.40 -29.04 24.98
C ASN A 152 4.16 -29.92 24.78
N TRP A 153 4.27 -30.88 23.86
CA TRP A 153 3.20 -31.80 23.51
C TRP A 153 2.84 -32.67 24.73
N SER A 154 1.80 -32.27 25.46
CA SER A 154 1.30 -32.99 26.63
C SER A 154 0.36 -34.13 26.20
N GLY A 155 0.82 -34.99 25.29
CA GLY A 155 0.07 -36.15 24.81
C GLY A 155 -1.26 -35.83 24.11
N PRO A 156 -1.99 -36.87 23.66
CA PRO A 156 -3.27 -36.70 23.00
C PRO A 156 -4.30 -36.15 23.99
N SER A 157 -5.03 -35.11 23.57
CA SER A 157 -6.15 -34.59 24.35
C SER A 157 -7.22 -35.68 24.56
N ALA A 158 -8.09 -35.53 25.57
CA ALA A 158 -9.19 -36.48 25.80
C ALA A 158 -10.08 -36.67 24.56
N ALA A 159 -10.22 -35.64 23.72
CA ALA A 159 -10.92 -35.71 22.45
C ALA A 159 -10.18 -36.58 21.42
N GLU A 160 -8.86 -36.44 21.33
CA GLU A 160 -8.01 -37.24 20.43
C GLU A 160 -7.95 -38.71 20.86
N ALA A 161 -7.88 -38.99 22.17
CA ALA A 161 -7.96 -40.34 22.69
C ALA A 161 -9.32 -41.01 22.39
N THR A 162 -10.41 -40.23 22.43
CA THR A 162 -11.76 -40.72 22.11
C THR A 162 -11.92 -40.95 20.61
N PHE A 163 -11.38 -40.06 19.78
CA PHE A 163 -11.35 -40.22 18.32
C PHE A 163 -10.56 -41.46 17.90
N LEU A 164 -9.38 -41.70 18.48
CA LEU A 164 -8.56 -42.88 18.21
C LEU A 164 -9.28 -44.18 18.60
N LYS A 165 -10.01 -44.20 19.73
CA LYS A 165 -10.85 -45.34 20.11
C LYS A 165 -12.00 -45.58 19.13
N ALA A 166 -12.67 -44.51 18.68
CA ALA A 166 -13.74 -44.60 17.69
C ALA A 166 -13.23 -45.11 16.32
N LEU A 167 -12.04 -44.65 15.92
CA LEU A 167 -11.39 -45.05 14.68
C LEU A 167 -10.87 -46.49 14.71
N ALA A 168 -10.35 -46.95 15.85
CA ALA A 168 -9.99 -48.35 16.06
C ALA A 168 -11.21 -49.27 15.95
N LYS A 169 -12.33 -48.90 16.61
CA LYS A 169 -13.59 -49.64 16.54
C LYS A 169 -14.18 -49.66 15.12
N GLY A 170 -14.06 -48.55 14.37
CA GLY A 170 -14.48 -48.48 12.97
C GLY A 170 -13.65 -49.39 12.06
N LYS A 171 -12.32 -49.45 12.26
CA LYS A 171 -11.43 -50.31 11.47
C LYS A 171 -11.73 -51.80 11.64
N GLU A 172 -12.17 -52.22 12.82
CA GLU A 172 -12.56 -53.62 13.09
C GLU A 172 -13.90 -53.99 12.42
N ALA A 173 -14.81 -53.02 12.27
CA ALA A 173 -16.14 -53.24 11.70
C ALA A 173 -16.18 -53.15 10.16
N GLY A 174 -15.30 -52.34 9.55
CA GLY A 174 -15.18 -52.21 8.11
C GLY A 174 -15.07 -50.77 7.60
N PRO A 175 -14.76 -50.60 6.30
CA PRO A 175 -14.48 -49.29 5.72
C PRO A 175 -15.70 -48.34 5.72
N LYS A 176 -16.93 -48.87 5.75
CA LYS A 176 -18.16 -48.07 5.82
C LYS A 176 -18.46 -47.58 7.24
N GLU A 177 -18.22 -48.41 8.26
CA GLU A 177 -18.35 -47.99 9.65
C GLU A 177 -17.25 -47.01 10.07
N THR A 178 -16.05 -47.14 9.49
CA THR A 178 -14.94 -46.21 9.74
C THR A 178 -15.27 -44.79 9.29
N THR A 179 -15.83 -44.62 8.08
CA THR A 179 -16.24 -43.30 7.58
C THR A 179 -17.40 -42.73 8.38
N ALA A 180 -18.39 -43.53 8.78
CA ALA A 180 -19.48 -43.08 9.65
C ALA A 180 -18.99 -42.61 11.03
N ALA A 181 -18.05 -43.35 11.65
CA ALA A 181 -17.47 -43.01 12.96
C ALA A 181 -16.64 -41.72 12.91
N VAL A 182 -15.89 -41.49 11.83
CA VAL A 182 -15.12 -40.25 11.63
C VAL A 182 -16.04 -39.06 11.33
N SER A 183 -17.11 -39.28 10.55
CA SER A 183 -18.08 -38.23 10.20
C SER A 183 -18.86 -37.74 11.42
N ALA A 184 -19.17 -38.60 12.39
CA ALA A 184 -19.87 -38.23 13.62
C ALA A 184 -19.03 -37.36 14.59
N TYR A 185 -17.71 -37.27 14.36
CA TYR A 185 -16.77 -36.55 15.23
C TYR A 185 -16.30 -35.21 14.64
N LEU A 186 -16.63 -34.93 13.37
CA LEU A 186 -16.36 -33.65 12.71
C LEU A 186 -17.66 -32.82 12.76
N PRO A 187 -17.70 -31.66 13.43
CA PRO A 187 -18.87 -30.79 13.47
C PRO A 187 -19.23 -30.21 12.10
#